data_AF-A0A6I4XN64-F1
#
_entry.id   AF-A0A6I4XN64-F1
#
_cell.length_a   1.000
_cell.length_b   1.000
_cell.length_c   1.000
_cell.angle_alpha   90.00
_cell.angle_beta   90.00
_cell.angle_gamma   90.00
#
_symmetry.space_group_name_H-M   'P 1'
#
loop_
_entity.id
_entity.type
_entity.pdbx_description
1 polymer ?
#
loop_
_entity_poly.entity_id
_entity_poly.type
_entity_poly.pdbx_seq_one_letter_code
_entity_poly.pdbx_strand_id
1 'polypeptide(L)'
;MATKRTNALYKNGLHNGNGDAFRHTYWNAEMATMLAGYGSSFNPSNGKTNAKRWADAHEENKNQPANEKQMDLFNNNVGRSIVNKKYSSKDLEKKALAKVDAGSCRRIVNNKVVATTKVR
;
A
#
# COMPACT_ATOMS: atom_id res chain seq x y z
N MET A 1 0.77 -12.68 0.36
CA MET A 1 1.98 -12.35 -0.41
C MET A 1 2.68 -11.08 0.10
N ALA A 2 1.97 -9.96 0.27
CA ALA A 2 2.54 -8.69 0.74
C ALA A 2 3.28 -8.79 2.10
N THR A 3 2.72 -9.44 3.11
CA THR A 3 3.38 -9.65 4.42
C THR A 3 4.70 -10.40 4.29
N LYS A 4 4.73 -11.51 3.54
CA LYS A 4 5.94 -12.30 3.28
C LYS A 4 7.02 -11.46 2.60
N ARG A 5 6.65 -10.63 1.62
CA ARG A 5 7.59 -9.73 0.93
C ARG A 5 8.09 -8.61 1.85
N THR A 6 7.21 -8.07 2.68
CA THR A 6 7.56 -7.06 3.67
C THR A 6 8.62 -7.59 4.63
N ASN A 7 8.41 -8.77 5.22
CA ASN A 7 9.36 -9.38 6.15
C ASN A 7 10.70 -9.77 5.49
N ALA A 8 10.72 -9.98 4.17
CA ALA A 8 11.96 -10.24 3.44
C ALA A 8 12.76 -8.95 3.14
N LEU A 9 12.09 -7.80 3.07
CA LEU A 9 12.68 -6.52 2.68
C LEU A 9 12.99 -5.61 3.87
N TYR A 10 12.22 -5.72 4.94
CA TYR A 10 12.29 -4.87 6.13
C TYR A 10 12.57 -5.74 7.36
N LYS A 11 13.58 -5.35 8.13
CA LYS A 11 13.87 -6.00 9.42
C LYS A 11 13.09 -5.36 10.57
N ASN A 12 12.75 -4.07 10.41
CA ASN A 12 12.07 -3.25 11.41
C ASN A 12 10.92 -2.45 10.79
N GLY A 13 10.11 -1.80 11.63
CA GLY A 13 9.03 -0.91 11.18
C GLY A 13 7.90 -1.64 10.45
N LEU A 14 7.66 -2.90 10.83
CA LEU A 14 6.59 -3.76 10.29
C LEU A 14 5.20 -3.32 10.74
N HIS A 15 5.13 -2.55 11.83
CA HIS A 15 3.95 -1.84 12.30
C HIS A 15 4.32 -0.36 12.38
N ASN A 16 3.49 0.51 11.80
CA ASN A 16 3.63 1.97 11.84
C ASN A 16 4.91 2.53 11.19
N GLY A 17 5.76 1.70 10.58
CA GLY A 17 7.04 2.08 9.99
C GLY A 17 7.07 1.99 8.47
N ASN A 18 8.27 2.04 7.89
CA ASN A 18 8.45 1.95 6.44
C ASN A 18 8.01 0.59 5.88
N GLY A 19 8.23 -0.51 6.63
CA GLY A 19 7.78 -1.84 6.23
C GLY A 19 6.26 -1.92 6.17
N ASP A 20 5.59 -1.30 7.13
CA ASP A 20 4.14 -1.22 7.16
C ASP A 20 3.58 -0.40 5.98
N ALA A 21 4.18 0.76 5.74
CA ALA A 21 3.84 1.60 4.60
C ALA A 21 4.02 0.87 3.26
N PHE A 22 5.11 0.10 3.11
CA PHE A 22 5.33 -0.77 1.96
C PHE A 22 4.24 -1.84 1.85
N ARG A 23 3.90 -2.52 2.96
CA ARG A 23 2.88 -3.58 3.00
C ARG A 23 1.54 -3.06 2.48
N HIS A 24 1.07 -1.93 3.00
CA HIS A 24 -0.19 -1.30 2.60
C HIS A 24 -0.17 -0.84 1.14
N THR A 25 0.92 -0.20 0.72
CA THR A 25 1.10 0.30 -0.66
C THR A 25 1.14 -0.85 -1.66
N TYR A 26 1.97 -1.87 -1.41
CA TYR A 26 2.15 -3.00 -2.30
C TYR A 26 0.87 -3.83 -2.41
N TRP A 27 0.22 -4.11 -1.28
CA TRP A 27 -1.02 -4.88 -1.27
C TRP A 27 -2.16 -4.17 -2.02
N ASN A 28 -2.32 -2.87 -1.85
CA ASN A 28 -3.34 -2.12 -2.60
C ASN A 28 -3.06 -2.06 -4.09
N ALA A 29 -1.79 -2.09 -4.50
CA ALA A 29 -1.42 -2.16 -5.91
C ALA A 29 -1.72 -3.54 -6.53
N GLU A 30 -1.43 -4.63 -5.80
CA GLU A 30 -1.83 -6.00 -6.18
C GLU A 30 -3.35 -6.11 -6.28
N MET A 31 -4.06 -5.66 -5.25
CA MET A 31 -5.52 -5.71 -5.19
C MET A 31 -6.16 -4.92 -6.34
N ALA A 32 -5.69 -3.69 -6.61
CA ALA A 32 -6.19 -2.91 -7.74
C ALA A 32 -5.90 -3.58 -9.09
N THR A 33 -4.78 -4.30 -9.23
CA THR A 33 -4.47 -5.05 -10.46
C THR A 33 -5.35 -6.29 -10.61
N MET A 34 -5.59 -7.04 -9.52
CA MET A 34 -6.46 -8.22 -9.52
C MET A 34 -7.92 -7.86 -9.82
N LEU A 35 -8.41 -6.77 -9.22
CA LEU A 35 -9.79 -6.30 -9.39
C LEU A 35 -10.02 -5.52 -10.68
N ALA A 36 -8.97 -5.23 -11.44
CA ALA A 36 -9.07 -4.60 -12.76
C ALA A 36 -9.54 -5.58 -13.85
N GLY A 37 -9.59 -6.89 -13.58
CA GLY A 37 -9.89 -7.90 -14.60
C GLY A 37 -8.65 -8.34 -15.39
N TYR A 38 -8.85 -9.07 -16.49
CA TYR A 38 -7.78 -9.70 -17.26
C TYR A 38 -7.97 -9.57 -18.77
N GLY A 39 -6.89 -9.65 -19.54
CA GLY A 39 -6.94 -9.58 -21.00
C GLY A 39 -7.58 -8.28 -21.49
N SER A 40 -8.49 -8.38 -22.47
CA SER A 40 -9.25 -7.24 -23.02
C SER A 40 -10.19 -6.58 -22.01
N SER A 41 -10.52 -7.25 -20.89
CA SER A 41 -11.36 -6.68 -19.83
C SER A 41 -10.60 -5.83 -18.81
N PHE A 42 -9.26 -5.76 -18.91
CA PHE A 42 -8.45 -5.05 -17.93
C PHE A 42 -8.80 -3.55 -17.89
N ASN A 43 -9.40 -3.11 -16.79
CA ASN A 43 -9.78 -1.74 -16.53
C ASN A 43 -9.20 -1.28 -15.17
N PRO A 44 -8.12 -0.48 -15.18
CA PRO A 44 -7.46 -0.03 -13.96
C PRO A 44 -8.34 0.89 -13.11
N SER A 45 -9.28 1.63 -13.71
CA SER A 45 -10.21 2.50 -12.97
C SER A 45 -11.19 1.69 -12.13
N ASN A 46 -11.71 0.58 -12.69
CA ASN A 46 -12.58 -0.35 -11.95
C ASN A 46 -11.79 -1.03 -10.82
N GLY A 47 -10.58 -1.49 -11.11
CA GLY A 47 -9.72 -2.12 -10.12
C GLY A 47 -9.39 -1.21 -8.93
N LYS A 48 -9.04 0.05 -9.18
CA LYS A 48 -8.83 1.06 -8.12
C LYS A 48 -10.08 1.29 -7.29
N THR A 49 -11.24 1.41 -7.93
CA THR A 49 -12.51 1.68 -7.25
C THR A 49 -12.89 0.52 -6.32
N ASN A 50 -12.79 -0.70 -6.80
CA ASN A 50 -13.12 -1.90 -6.02
C ASN A 50 -12.09 -2.13 -4.90
N ALA A 51 -10.80 -1.89 -5.16
CA ALA A 51 -9.76 -1.98 -4.15
C ALA A 51 -9.96 -0.94 -3.04
N LYS A 52 -10.39 0.28 -3.38
CA LYS A 52 -10.70 1.32 -2.38
C LYS A 52 -11.85 0.87 -1.48
N ARG A 53 -12.96 0.38 -2.06
CA ARG A 53 -14.13 -0.08 -1.28
C ARG A 53 -13.74 -1.18 -0.29
N TRP A 54 -12.97 -2.16 -0.76
CA TRP A 54 -12.52 -3.26 0.09
C TRP A 54 -11.57 -2.77 1.18
N ALA A 55 -10.58 -1.94 0.83
CA ALA A 55 -9.58 -1.44 1.78
C ALA A 55 -10.22 -0.54 2.84
N ASP A 56 -11.08 0.41 2.44
CA ASP A 56 -11.73 1.31 3.39
C ASP A 56 -12.58 0.54 4.41
N ALA A 57 -13.32 -0.48 3.98
CA ALA A 57 -14.09 -1.35 4.87
C ALA A 57 -13.19 -2.13 5.84
N HIS A 58 -11.98 -2.53 5.41
CA HIS A 58 -11.00 -3.18 6.27
C HIS A 58 -10.44 -2.24 7.36
N GLU A 59 -10.37 -0.93 7.08
CA GLU A 59 -9.95 0.11 8.02
C GLU A 59 -11.09 0.62 8.95
N GLU A 60 -12.28 0.00 8.96
CA GLU A 60 -13.39 0.38 9.86
C GLU A 60 -13.29 -0.24 11.27
N ASN A 61 -12.11 -0.73 11.65
CA ASN A 61 -11.89 -1.26 12.98
C ASN A 61 -12.01 -0.16 14.05
N LYS A 62 -13.03 -0.27 14.93
CA LYS A 62 -13.32 0.70 16.01
C LYS A 62 -12.16 0.90 16.99
N ASN A 63 -11.24 -0.07 17.09
CA ASN A 63 -10.12 -0.02 18.01
C ASN A 63 -8.82 0.52 17.36
N GLN A 64 -8.83 0.83 16.06
CA GLN A 64 -7.66 1.36 15.36
C GLN A 64 -7.44 2.83 15.74
N PRO A 65 -6.23 3.21 16.20
CA PRO A 65 -5.89 4.60 16.44
C PRO A 65 -6.10 5.47 15.19
N ALA A 66 -6.60 6.70 15.37
CA ALA A 66 -6.95 7.58 14.26
C ALA A 66 -5.76 7.91 13.34
N ASN A 67 -4.55 8.00 13.89
CA ASN A 67 -3.33 8.24 13.13
C ASN A 67 -2.89 7.02 12.31
N GLU A 68 -3.08 5.80 12.82
CA GLU A 68 -2.86 4.54 12.07
C GLU A 68 -3.81 4.47 10.88
N LYS A 69 -5.11 4.69 11.13
CA LYS A 69 -6.11 4.74 10.06
C LYS A 69 -5.76 5.79 8.99
N GLN A 70 -5.30 6.97 9.40
CA GLN A 70 -4.86 8.01 8.48
C GLN A 70 -3.66 7.56 7.63
N MET A 71 -2.65 6.93 8.25
CA MET A 71 -1.48 6.38 7.57
C MET A 71 -1.88 5.30 6.57
N ASP A 72 -2.71 4.35 6.99
CA ASP A 72 -3.13 3.20 6.20
C ASP A 72 -3.97 3.63 5.01
N LEU A 73 -4.99 4.47 5.20
CA LEU A 73 -5.80 5.01 4.10
C LEU A 73 -4.95 5.76 3.07
N PHE A 74 -3.96 6.54 3.53
CA PHE A 74 -3.04 7.25 2.65
C PHE A 74 -2.18 6.27 1.83
N ASN A 75 -1.54 5.30 2.49
CA ASN A 75 -0.67 4.33 1.84
C ASN A 75 -1.45 3.40 0.89
N ASN A 76 -2.66 3.01 1.28
CA ASN A 76 -3.61 2.28 0.45
C ASN A 76 -3.90 3.07 -0.84
N ASN A 77 -4.11 4.38 -0.74
CA ASN A 77 -4.30 5.25 -1.90
C ASN A 77 -3.07 5.35 -2.79
N VAL A 78 -1.88 5.49 -2.21
CA VAL A 78 -0.62 5.48 -2.98
C VAL A 78 -0.50 4.18 -3.76
N GLY A 79 -0.78 3.03 -3.13
CA GLY A 79 -0.78 1.72 -3.79
C GLY A 79 -1.69 1.64 -5.01
N ARG A 80 -2.95 2.05 -4.87
CA ARG A 80 -3.91 2.09 -5.99
C ARG A 80 -3.46 3.01 -7.11
N SER A 81 -2.83 4.15 -6.78
CA SER A 81 -2.37 5.12 -7.78
C SER A 81 -1.26 4.58 -8.71
N ILE A 82 -0.53 3.54 -8.29
CA ILE A 82 0.52 2.90 -9.09
C ILE A 82 -0.05 2.24 -10.35
N VAL A 83 -1.27 1.71 -10.29
CA VAL A 83 -1.84 0.84 -11.32
C VAL A 83 -2.50 1.67 -12.42
N ASN A 84 -1.85 1.82 -13.57
CA ASN A 84 -2.44 2.46 -14.77
C ASN A 84 -2.49 1.52 -15.98
N LYS A 85 -1.88 0.35 -15.85
CA LYS A 85 -1.89 -0.78 -16.77
C LYS A 85 -1.61 -2.05 -15.96
N LYS A 86 -1.66 -3.20 -16.61
CA LYS A 86 -1.27 -4.45 -15.97
C LYS A 86 0.24 -4.46 -15.70
N TYR A 87 0.60 -4.77 -14.46
CA TYR A 87 1.99 -4.93 -14.01
C TYR A 87 2.18 -6.35 -13.47
N SER A 88 3.41 -6.85 -13.51
CA SER A 88 3.76 -8.05 -12.75
C SER A 88 3.85 -7.72 -11.25
N SER A 89 3.73 -8.72 -10.39
CA SER A 89 3.92 -8.53 -8.94
C SER A 89 5.30 -7.98 -8.60
N LYS A 90 6.33 -8.36 -9.37
CA LYS A 90 7.70 -7.85 -9.22
C LYS A 90 7.79 -6.35 -9.56
N ASP A 91 7.08 -5.90 -10.60
CA ASP A 91 7.04 -4.48 -10.96
C ASP A 91 6.28 -3.66 -9.92
N LEU A 92 5.17 -4.19 -9.41
CA LEU A 92 4.38 -3.56 -8.35
C LEU A 92 5.20 -3.42 -7.06
N GLU A 93 5.92 -4.46 -6.67
CA GLU A 93 6.84 -4.41 -5.54
C GLU A 93 7.91 -3.33 -5.73
N LYS A 94 8.58 -3.30 -6.88
CA LYS A 94 9.62 -2.30 -7.18
C LYS A 94 9.05 -0.88 -7.12
N LYS A 95 7.83 -0.67 -7.64
CA LYS A 95 7.15 0.64 -7.63
C LYS A 95 6.73 1.04 -6.22
N ALA A 96 6.21 0.11 -5.42
CA ALA A 96 5.87 0.36 -4.03
C ALA A 96 7.10 0.72 -3.19
N LEU A 97 8.20 -0.03 -3.35
CA LEU A 97 9.49 0.30 -2.73
C LEU A 97 9.98 1.69 -3.12
N ALA A 98 9.91 2.04 -4.41
CA ALA A 98 10.32 3.37 -4.86
C ALA A 98 9.48 4.49 -4.24
N LYS A 99 8.17 4.28 -4.02
CA LYS A 99 7.31 5.25 -3.33
C LYS A 99 7.70 5.44 -1.87
N VAL A 100 7.99 4.34 -1.16
CA VAL A 100 8.43 4.38 0.23
C VAL A 100 9.79 5.07 0.35
N ASP A 101 10.77 4.66 -0.46
CA ASP A 101 12.12 5.21 -0.45
C ASP A 101 12.15 6.71 -0.79
N ALA A 102 11.23 7.18 -1.64
CA ALA A 102 11.08 8.58 -2.02
C ALA A 102 10.27 9.43 -1.02
N GLY A 103 9.84 8.88 0.12
CA GLY A 103 9.02 9.61 1.09
C GLY A 103 7.60 9.92 0.62
N SER A 104 7.14 9.25 -0.45
CA SER A 104 5.80 9.42 -1.00
C SER A 104 4.71 8.69 -0.19
N CYS A 105 5.11 7.87 0.79
CA CYS A 105 4.22 7.16 1.70
C CYS A 105 4.25 7.78 3.10
N ARG A 106 3.45 7.25 4.02
CA ARG A 106 3.37 7.69 5.41
C ARG A 106 3.75 6.58 6.39
N ARG A 107 4.35 6.99 7.50
CA ARG A 107 4.68 6.19 8.68
C ARG A 107 4.32 7.00 9.94
N ILE A 108 4.35 6.39 11.10
CA ILE A 108 4.15 7.08 12.37
C ILE A 108 5.46 7.15 13.16
N VAL A 109 5.78 8.34 13.65
CA VAL A 109 6.90 8.61 14.55
C VAL A 109 6.42 9.55 15.63
N ASN A 110 6.66 9.23 16.89
CA ASN A 110 6.22 10.05 18.02
C ASN A 110 4.73 10.42 17.93
N ASN A 111 3.89 9.42 17.62
CA ASN A 111 2.44 9.55 17.44
C ASN A 111 1.98 10.43 16.26
N LYS A 112 2.90 10.91 15.42
CA LYS A 112 2.60 11.77 14.26
C LYS A 112 2.77 11.03 12.95
N VAL A 113 1.82 11.23 12.04
CA VAL A 113 1.91 10.76 10.65
C VAL A 113 2.93 11.61 9.89
N VAL A 114 4.03 11.00 9.45
CA VAL A 114 5.15 11.65 8.77
C VAL A 114 5.52 10.90 7.50
N ALA A 115 6.35 11.49 6.64
CA ALA A 115 6.84 10.83 5.43
C ALA A 115 7.70 9.59 5.76
N THR A 116 7.64 8.59 4.87
CA THR A 116 8.58 7.46 4.90
C THR A 116 10.00 7.91 4.56
N THR A 117 10.96 7.02 4.84
CA THR A 117 12.38 7.21 4.51
C THR A 117 12.93 6.00 3.77
N LYS A 118 14.18 6.05 3.32
CA LYS A 118 14.87 4.94 2.64
C LYS A 118 15.35 3.80 3.59
N VAL A 119 15.08 3.89 4.88
CA VAL A 119 15.55 2.91 5.88
C VAL A 119 14.73 1.61 5.79
N ARG A 120 15.40 0.46 5.90
CA ARG A 120 14.81 -0.88 5.82
C ARG A 120 15.25 -1.78 6.98
#